data_AF-A0AAD9Q5B9-F1
#
_entry.id   AF-A0AAD9Q5B9-F1
#
_cell.length_a   1.000
_cell.length_b   1.000
_cell.length_c   1.000
_cell.angle_alpha   90.00
_cell.angle_beta   90.00
_cell.angle_gamma   90.00
#
_symmetry.space_group_name_H-M   'P 1'
#
loop_
_entity.id
_entity.type
_entity.pdbx_description
1 polymer ?
#
loop_
_entity_poly.entity_id
_entity_poly.type
_entity_poly.pdbx_seq_one_letter_code
_entity_poly.pdbx_strand_id
1 'polypeptide(L)'
;MIAVDDIDKGESLFEIPQSLLLTPETSSISGILETLANDGQFALENRSGWTPLLVALMYEYTDPSSHWRPYLNLIPDINVLDQPMFWGTRERQKELKGTGILEDVEHDVQEIEEEYKCIAWPFINKHKQYFSESHHTLDLYKRMAAFGEEIFNTYGKLANCDLLKSYGFIECELPNKYDM
;
A
#
# COMPACT_ATOMS: atom_id res chain seq x y z
N MET A 1 1.39 -15.40 13.83
CA MET A 1 0.46 -16.31 14.54
C MET A 1 1.27 -17.38 15.23
N ILE A 2 0.85 -17.84 16.41
CA ILE A 2 1.51 -18.91 17.18
C ILE A 2 0.45 -19.97 17.45
N ALA A 3 0.76 -21.24 17.21
CA ALA A 3 -0.13 -22.34 17.53
C ALA A 3 -0.21 -22.49 19.05
N VAL A 4 -1.43 -22.51 19.58
CA VAL A 4 -1.68 -22.74 21.01
C VAL A 4 -1.82 -24.22 21.34
N ASP A 5 -2.14 -25.04 20.32
CA ASP A 5 -2.32 -26.49 20.38
C ASP A 5 -1.87 -27.13 19.05
N ASP A 6 -1.87 -28.47 18.99
CA ASP A 6 -1.56 -29.21 17.77
C ASP A 6 -2.61 -28.94 16.67
N ILE A 7 -2.16 -28.75 15.43
CA ILE A 7 -2.99 -28.42 14.27
C ILE A 7 -2.91 -29.55 13.24
N ASP A 8 -4.05 -30.08 12.84
CA ASP A 8 -4.13 -31.16 11.86
C ASP A 8 -3.98 -30.63 10.42
N LYS A 9 -3.48 -31.50 9.53
CA LYS A 9 -3.34 -31.14 8.11
C LYS A 9 -4.70 -30.87 7.48
N GLY A 10 -4.90 -29.64 6.99
CA GLY A 10 -6.13 -29.20 6.33
C GLY A 10 -7.16 -28.59 7.28
N GLU A 11 -6.81 -28.42 8.55
CA GLU A 11 -7.64 -27.72 9.51
C GLU A 11 -7.77 -26.22 9.16
N SER A 12 -8.98 -25.68 9.32
CA SER A 12 -9.24 -24.25 9.13
C SER A 12 -8.73 -23.46 10.33
N LEU A 13 -7.78 -22.55 10.11
CA LEU A 13 -7.19 -21.75 11.19
C LEU A 13 -8.10 -20.59 11.61
N PHE A 14 -8.72 -19.92 10.63
CA PHE A 14 -9.67 -18.83 10.83
C PHE A 14 -10.42 -18.55 9.53
N GLU A 15 -11.56 -17.87 9.66
CA GLU A 15 -12.34 -17.37 8.54
C GLU A 15 -12.54 -15.87 8.71
N ILE A 16 -12.40 -15.10 7.61
CA ILE A 16 -12.62 -13.66 7.60
C ILE A 16 -13.89 -13.37 6.81
N PRO A 17 -14.96 -12.87 7.44
CA PRO A 17 -16.13 -12.38 6.73
C PRO A 17 -15.75 -11.28 5.74
N GLN A 18 -16.30 -11.33 4.52
CA GLN A 18 -16.02 -10.32 3.49
C GLN A 18 -16.35 -8.89 3.94
N SER A 19 -17.34 -8.73 4.82
CA SER A 19 -17.72 -7.44 5.40
C SER A 19 -16.63 -6.80 6.28
N LEU A 20 -15.64 -7.58 6.74
CA LEU A 20 -14.52 -7.07 7.52
C LEU A 20 -13.31 -6.67 6.65
N LEU A 21 -13.33 -7.01 5.37
CA LEU A 21 -12.27 -6.59 4.45
C LEU A 21 -12.34 -5.08 4.27
N LEU A 22 -11.19 -4.42 4.32
CA LEU A 22 -11.08 -3.00 4.02
C LEU A 22 -10.92 -2.82 2.51
N THR A 23 -11.99 -2.41 1.84
CA THR A 23 -12.06 -2.18 0.40
C THR A 23 -12.78 -0.85 0.12
N PRO A 24 -12.71 -0.31 -1.12
CA PRO A 24 -13.48 0.87 -1.47
C PRO A 24 -14.99 0.71 -1.22
N GLU A 25 -15.52 -0.50 -1.39
CA GLU A 25 -16.94 -0.81 -1.25
C GLU A 25 -17.38 -0.91 0.22
N THR A 26 -16.51 -1.40 1.10
CA THR A 26 -16.82 -1.55 2.53
C THR A 26 -16.54 -0.29 3.33
N SER A 27 -15.65 0.59 2.87
CA SER A 27 -15.28 1.82 3.56
C SER A 27 -16.50 2.72 3.87
N SER A 28 -16.37 3.50 4.94
CA SER A 28 -17.37 4.48 5.39
C SER A 28 -17.67 5.57 4.34
N ILE A 29 -16.76 5.76 3.38
CA ILE A 29 -16.89 6.70 2.26
C ILE A 29 -17.17 6.02 0.91
N SER A 30 -17.60 4.75 0.91
CA SER A 30 -17.93 3.98 -0.30
C SER A 30 -18.80 4.74 -1.29
N GLY A 31 -19.83 5.44 -0.82
CA GLY A 31 -20.73 6.23 -1.67
C GLY A 31 -20.05 7.33 -2.49
N ILE A 32 -18.95 7.92 -2.01
CA ILE A 32 -18.16 8.87 -2.81
C ILE A 32 -17.04 8.18 -3.60
N LEU A 33 -16.51 7.06 -3.11
CA LEU A 33 -15.49 6.28 -3.82
C LEU A 33 -16.04 5.62 -5.09
N GLU A 34 -17.33 5.27 -5.12
CA GLU A 34 -18.01 4.83 -6.34
C GLU A 34 -17.90 5.87 -7.46
N THR A 35 -17.90 7.17 -7.12
CA THR A 35 -17.71 8.21 -8.13
C THR A 35 -16.28 8.22 -8.66
N LEU A 36 -15.28 7.97 -7.81
CA LEU A 36 -13.88 7.86 -8.24
C LEU A 36 -13.65 6.64 -9.13
N ALA A 37 -14.31 5.52 -8.83
CA ALA A 37 -14.21 4.28 -9.60
C ALA A 37 -14.94 4.34 -10.95
N ASN A 38 -16.05 5.09 -11.04
CA ASN A 38 -16.92 5.12 -12.22
C ASN A 38 -16.86 6.43 -13.03
N ASP A 39 -16.19 7.47 -12.55
CA ASP A 39 -16.00 8.71 -13.32
C ASP A 39 -15.05 8.42 -14.48
N GLY A 40 -15.59 8.49 -15.70
CA GLY A 40 -14.88 8.10 -16.92
C GLY A 40 -13.57 8.86 -17.16
N GLN A 41 -13.39 10.04 -16.56
CA GLN A 41 -12.10 10.75 -16.59
C GLN A 41 -11.06 10.05 -15.71
N PHE A 42 -11.41 9.75 -14.45
CA PHE A 42 -10.51 9.08 -13.51
C PHE A 42 -10.30 7.61 -13.85
N ALA A 43 -11.32 6.90 -14.34
CA ALA A 43 -11.21 5.50 -14.74
C ALA A 43 -10.29 5.28 -15.96
N LEU A 44 -10.17 6.27 -16.86
CA LEU A 44 -9.23 6.23 -17.99
C LEU A 44 -7.79 6.55 -17.59
N GLU A 45 -7.61 7.37 -16.55
CA GLU A 45 -6.30 7.80 -16.05
C GLU A 45 -5.75 6.88 -14.95
N ASN A 46 -6.59 6.12 -14.26
CA ASN A 46 -6.23 5.19 -13.18
C ASN A 46 -5.54 3.94 -13.75
N ARG A 47 -4.24 4.08 -14.07
CA ARG A 47 -3.42 3.02 -14.67
C ARG A 47 -3.20 1.85 -13.72
N SER A 48 -2.93 2.14 -12.45
CA SER A 48 -2.69 1.12 -11.44
C SER A 48 -3.99 0.43 -10.99
N GLY A 49 -5.11 1.17 -10.95
CA GLY A 49 -6.37 0.68 -10.40
C GLY A 49 -6.47 0.84 -8.87
N TRP A 50 -5.40 1.24 -8.19
CA TRP A 50 -5.30 1.23 -6.72
C TRP A 50 -5.82 2.51 -6.07
N THR A 51 -5.93 3.60 -6.83
CA THR A 51 -6.31 4.92 -6.28
C THR A 51 -7.55 4.90 -5.38
N PRO A 52 -8.67 4.23 -5.73
CA PRO A 52 -9.83 4.16 -4.84
C PRO A 52 -9.54 3.48 -3.50
N LEU A 53 -8.74 2.42 -3.51
CA LEU A 53 -8.34 1.70 -2.30
C LEU A 53 -7.38 2.53 -1.45
N LEU A 54 -6.42 3.20 -2.08
CA LEU A 54 -5.48 4.08 -1.37
C LEU A 54 -6.21 5.25 -0.71
N VAL A 55 -7.19 5.86 -1.39
CA VAL A 55 -8.01 6.92 -0.81
C VAL A 55 -8.89 6.39 0.33
N ALA A 56 -9.46 5.19 0.21
CA ALA A 56 -10.19 4.54 1.30
C ALA A 56 -9.29 4.33 2.53
N LEU A 57 -8.08 3.82 2.32
CA LEU A 57 -7.08 3.60 3.37
C LEU A 57 -6.70 4.91 4.05
N MET A 58 -6.41 5.98 3.28
CA MET A 58 -6.09 7.29 3.86
C MET A 58 -7.22 7.82 4.75
N TYR A 59 -8.47 7.66 4.32
CA TYR A 59 -9.64 8.11 5.08
C TYR A 59 -9.76 7.33 6.40
N GLU A 60 -9.84 6.00 6.33
CA GLU A 60 -10.02 5.15 7.51
C GLU A 60 -8.83 5.25 8.48
N TYR A 61 -7.62 5.43 7.96
CA TYR A 61 -6.42 5.62 8.78
C TYR A 61 -6.44 6.93 9.56
N THR A 62 -6.95 8.01 8.98
CA THR A 62 -6.98 9.33 9.64
C THR A 62 -8.20 9.52 10.55
N ASP A 63 -9.28 8.74 10.39
CA ASP A 63 -10.49 8.83 11.23
C ASP A 63 -10.39 8.01 12.53
N PRO A 64 -10.23 8.63 13.72
CA PRO A 64 -10.10 7.89 14.98
C PRO A 64 -11.29 6.97 15.29
N SER A 65 -12.46 7.25 14.71
CA SER A 65 -13.69 6.48 14.88
C SER A 65 -13.88 5.36 13.86
N SER A 66 -12.90 5.14 12.97
CA SER A 66 -12.94 4.09 11.95
C SER A 66 -13.26 2.71 12.55
N HIS A 67 -14.12 1.96 11.86
CA HIS A 67 -14.42 0.57 12.19
C HIS A 67 -13.17 -0.32 12.22
N TRP A 68 -12.20 -0.03 11.34
CA TRP A 68 -10.94 -0.76 11.24
C TRP A 68 -9.86 -0.24 12.19
N ARG A 69 -10.14 0.76 13.04
CA ARG A 69 -9.15 1.30 13.98
C ARG A 69 -8.40 0.23 14.79
N PRO A 70 -9.03 -0.86 15.30
CA PRO A 70 -8.29 -1.93 15.97
C PRO A 70 -7.30 -2.65 15.07
N TYR A 71 -7.65 -2.88 13.80
CA TYR A 71 -6.75 -3.48 12.81
C TYR A 71 -5.62 -2.52 12.43
N LEU A 72 -5.95 -1.25 12.18
CA LEU A 72 -4.98 -0.23 11.77
C LEU A 72 -3.94 0.06 12.86
N ASN A 73 -4.30 -0.12 14.15
CA ASN A 73 -3.36 0.00 15.27
C ASN A 73 -2.38 -1.18 15.39
N LEU A 74 -2.61 -2.30 14.69
CA LEU A 74 -1.68 -3.43 14.65
C LEU A 74 -0.60 -3.26 13.58
N ILE A 75 -0.82 -2.34 12.63
CA ILE A 75 0.12 -2.09 11.54
C ILE A 75 1.39 -1.47 12.14
N PRO A 76 2.59 -1.86 11.66
CA PRO A 76 3.83 -1.17 11.98
C PRO A 76 3.70 0.34 11.77
N ASP A 77 4.52 1.12 12.48
CA ASP A 77 4.49 2.56 12.30
C ASP A 77 4.79 2.90 10.83
N ILE A 78 3.80 3.42 10.11
CA ILE A 78 3.94 3.80 8.69
C ILE A 78 5.01 4.88 8.49
N ASN A 79 5.52 5.49 9.57
CA ASN A 79 6.66 6.40 9.56
C ASN A 79 8.02 5.68 9.48
N VAL A 80 8.05 4.37 9.73
CA VAL A 80 9.25 3.52 9.73
C VAL A 80 9.07 2.45 8.66
N LEU A 81 9.29 2.86 7.41
CA LEU A 81 9.18 2.02 6.22
C LEU A 81 10.56 1.88 5.57
N ASP A 82 11.02 0.63 5.43
CA ASP A 82 12.36 0.30 4.94
C ASP A 82 12.42 0.16 3.41
N GLN A 83 11.31 0.34 2.69
CA GLN A 83 11.32 0.29 1.23
C GLN A 83 12.24 1.39 0.64
N PRO A 84 13.05 1.08 -0.39
CA PRO A 84 13.95 2.02 -1.05
C PRO A 84 13.33 3.36 -1.48
N MET A 85 12.02 3.38 -1.75
CA MET A 85 11.30 4.60 -2.11
C MET A 85 11.34 5.69 -1.02
N PHE A 86 11.52 5.29 0.26
CA PHE A 86 11.64 6.19 1.41
C PHE A 86 13.10 6.53 1.78
N TRP A 87 14.08 5.88 1.16
CA TRP A 87 15.49 6.16 1.43
C TRP A 87 15.89 7.54 0.91
N GLY A 88 16.90 8.16 1.54
CA GLY A 88 17.46 9.40 1.03
C GLY A 88 18.03 9.23 -0.38
N THR A 89 17.81 10.18 -1.28
CA THR A 89 18.21 10.08 -2.70
C THR A 89 19.68 9.68 -2.88
N ARG A 90 20.57 10.25 -2.06
CA ARG A 90 22.01 9.94 -2.11
C ARG A 90 22.33 8.51 -1.69
N GLU A 91 21.65 8.01 -0.67
CA GLU A 91 21.83 6.63 -0.17
C GLU A 91 21.32 5.65 -1.21
N ARG A 92 20.09 5.83 -1.69
CA ARG A 92 19.48 5.02 -2.75
C ARG A 92 20.38 4.92 -4.00
N GLN A 93 20.88 6.05 -4.49
CA GLN A 93 21.78 6.07 -5.65
C GLN A 93 23.14 5.44 -5.38
N LYS A 94 23.63 5.48 -4.15
CA LYS A 94 24.92 4.89 -3.80
C LYS A 94 24.82 3.37 -3.68
N GLU A 95 23.77 2.89 -3.01
CA GLU A 95 23.63 1.48 -2.63
C GLU A 95 22.93 0.64 -3.71
N LEU A 96 22.00 1.21 -4.48
CA LEU A 96 21.21 0.46 -5.48
C LEU A 96 21.68 0.64 -6.93
N LYS A 97 22.73 1.43 -7.16
CA LYS A 97 23.22 1.64 -8.52
C LYS A 97 23.76 0.35 -9.11
N GLY A 98 23.23 -0.04 -10.27
CA GLY A 98 23.63 -1.23 -10.99
C GLY A 98 22.91 -2.51 -10.56
N THR A 99 21.94 -2.42 -9.64
CA THR A 99 21.08 -3.56 -9.25
C THR A 99 19.81 -3.68 -10.12
N GLY A 100 19.49 -2.66 -10.93
CA GLY A 100 18.23 -2.55 -11.68
C GLY A 100 17.06 -2.04 -10.83
N ILE A 101 17.14 -2.19 -9.51
CA ILE A 101 16.10 -1.75 -8.54
C ILE A 101 16.00 -0.23 -8.50
N LEU A 102 17.10 0.49 -8.69
CA LEU A 102 17.11 1.94 -8.62
C LEU A 102 16.16 2.55 -9.64
N GLU A 103 16.25 2.09 -10.88
CA GLU A 103 15.42 2.57 -11.99
C GLU A 103 13.94 2.22 -11.75
N ASP A 104 13.66 1.01 -11.27
CA ASP A 104 12.31 0.56 -10.94
C ASP A 104 11.69 1.42 -9.84
N VAL A 105 12.42 1.63 -8.73
CA VAL A 105 11.94 2.44 -7.60
C VAL A 105 11.75 3.90 -8.01
N GLU A 106 12.63 4.45 -8.84
CA GLU A 106 12.47 5.81 -9.36
C GLU A 106 11.22 5.93 -10.26
N HIS A 107 10.95 4.91 -11.07
CA HIS A 107 9.75 4.85 -11.89
C HIS A 107 8.48 4.73 -11.04
N ASP A 108 8.42 3.80 -10.08
CA ASP A 108 7.24 3.63 -9.21
C ASP A 108 6.93 4.92 -8.44
N VAL A 109 7.97 5.58 -7.90
CA VAL A 109 7.79 6.84 -7.17
C VAL A 109 7.20 7.92 -8.07
N GLN A 110 7.64 7.99 -9.34
CA GLN A 110 7.09 8.94 -10.31
C GLN A 110 5.63 8.61 -10.61
N GLU A 111 5.29 7.35 -10.86
CA GLU A 111 3.91 6.93 -11.13
C GLU A 111 2.97 7.22 -9.96
N ILE A 112 3.37 6.88 -8.73
CA ILE A 112 2.59 7.17 -7.51
C ILE A 112 2.37 8.67 -7.35
N GLU A 113 3.39 9.50 -7.63
CA GLU A 113 3.24 10.96 -7.56
C GLU A 113 2.31 11.52 -8.64
N GLU A 114 2.37 10.98 -9.85
CA GLU A 114 1.51 11.39 -10.96
C GLU A 114 0.06 10.98 -10.70
N GLU A 115 -0.19 9.75 -10.26
CA GLU A 115 -1.52 9.28 -9.87
C GLU A 115 -2.10 10.13 -8.73
N TYR A 116 -1.30 10.47 -7.72
CA TYR A 116 -1.76 11.37 -6.67
C TYR A 116 -2.15 12.74 -7.23
N LYS A 117 -1.31 13.35 -8.09
CA LYS A 117 -1.55 14.71 -8.60
C LYS A 117 -2.72 14.77 -9.58
N CYS A 118 -2.88 13.76 -10.44
CA CYS A 118 -3.87 13.74 -11.51
C CYS A 118 -5.22 13.19 -11.04
N ILE A 119 -5.22 12.25 -10.09
CA ILE A 119 -6.42 11.47 -9.72
C ILE A 119 -6.82 11.72 -8.27
N ALA A 120 -5.96 11.34 -7.32
CA ALA A 120 -6.32 11.37 -5.91
C ALA A 120 -6.54 12.79 -5.38
N TRP A 121 -5.65 13.73 -5.73
CA TRP A 121 -5.70 15.11 -5.26
C TRP A 121 -6.93 15.87 -5.76
N PRO A 122 -7.30 15.85 -7.06
CA PRO A 122 -8.53 16.46 -7.52
C PRO A 122 -9.77 15.90 -6.81
N PHE A 123 -9.81 14.59 -6.56
CA PHE A 123 -10.88 13.96 -5.79
C PHE A 123 -10.91 14.45 -4.33
N ILE A 124 -9.79 14.37 -3.62
CA ILE A 124 -9.64 14.84 -2.24
C ILE A 124 -10.05 16.32 -2.12
N ASN A 125 -9.58 17.17 -3.03
CA ASN A 125 -9.87 18.61 -3.05
C ASN A 125 -11.34 18.92 -3.40
N LYS A 126 -12.02 18.07 -4.17
CA LYS A 126 -13.46 18.17 -4.42
C LYS A 126 -14.30 17.77 -3.21
N HIS A 127 -13.78 16.88 -2.36
CA HIS A 127 -14.48 16.28 -1.22
C HIS A 127 -13.93 16.74 0.15
N LYS A 128 -13.59 18.03 0.33
CA LYS A 128 -12.99 18.59 1.56
C LYS A 128 -13.78 18.37 2.85
N GLN A 129 -15.06 18.06 2.75
CA GLN A 129 -15.89 17.70 3.91
C GLN A 129 -15.49 16.37 4.55
N TYR A 130 -14.84 15.48 3.80
CA TYR A 130 -14.33 14.18 4.27
C TYR A 130 -12.81 14.21 4.48
N PHE A 131 -12.09 15.06 3.75
CA PHE A 131 -10.63 15.07 3.75
C PHE A 131 -10.04 16.40 4.24
N SER A 132 -9.06 16.31 5.14
CA SER A 132 -8.24 17.45 5.55
C SER A 132 -6.93 17.51 4.78
N GLU A 133 -6.60 18.67 4.19
CA GLU A 133 -5.32 18.94 3.50
C GLU A 133 -4.09 18.75 4.42
N SER A 134 -4.27 18.90 5.74
CA SER A 134 -3.19 18.71 6.71
C SER A 134 -2.81 17.25 6.92
N HIS A 135 -3.74 16.32 6.68
CA HIS A 135 -3.56 14.89 6.95
C HIS A 135 -3.51 14.08 5.66
N HIS A 136 -4.24 14.47 4.62
CA HIS A 136 -4.34 13.78 3.34
C HIS A 136 -3.33 14.35 2.36
N THR A 137 -2.06 14.01 2.57
CA THR A 137 -0.93 14.52 1.81
C THR A 137 -0.37 13.46 0.85
N LEU A 138 0.49 13.89 -0.07
CA LEU A 138 1.26 12.98 -0.93
C LEU A 138 2.12 12.00 -0.11
N ASP A 139 2.66 12.44 1.02
CA ASP A 139 3.45 11.57 1.89
C ASP A 139 2.60 10.43 2.45
N LEU A 140 1.40 10.74 2.94
CA LEU A 140 0.46 9.71 3.40
C LEU A 140 0.04 8.78 2.25
N TYR A 141 -0.21 9.31 1.05
CA TYR A 141 -0.55 8.49 -0.11
C TYR A 141 0.56 7.50 -0.47
N LYS A 142 1.83 7.94 -0.48
CA LYS A 142 3.00 7.06 -0.70
C LYS A 142 3.11 5.97 0.37
N ARG A 143 2.85 6.30 1.64
CA ARG A 143 2.83 5.32 2.73
C ARG A 143 1.70 4.30 2.56
N MET A 144 0.51 4.74 2.16
CA MET A 144 -0.60 3.83 1.88
C MET A 144 -0.32 2.95 0.66
N ALA A 145 0.39 3.46 -0.36
CA ALA A 145 0.80 2.68 -1.51
C ALA A 145 1.78 1.57 -1.10
N ALA A 146 2.83 1.92 -0.36
CA ALA A 146 3.80 0.95 0.17
C ALA A 146 3.13 -0.10 1.09
N PHE A 147 2.19 0.32 1.92
CA PHE A 147 1.41 -0.58 2.76
C PHE A 147 0.48 -1.50 1.95
N GLY A 148 -0.16 -0.97 0.91
CA GLY A 148 -0.94 -1.76 -0.04
C GLY A 148 -0.09 -2.81 -0.74
N GLU A 149 1.13 -2.48 -1.14
CA GLU A 149 2.03 -3.48 -1.73
C GLU A 149 2.38 -4.61 -0.75
N GLU A 150 2.55 -4.31 0.54
CA GLU A 150 2.85 -5.31 1.57
C GLU A 150 1.68 -6.28 1.82
N ILE A 151 0.43 -5.79 1.83
CA ILE A 151 -0.75 -6.63 2.13
C ILE A 151 -1.11 -7.55 0.96
N PHE A 152 -1.00 -7.05 -0.27
CA PHE A 152 -1.58 -7.73 -1.43
C PHE A 152 -0.63 -8.70 -2.12
N ASN A 153 0.64 -8.63 -1.78
CA ASN A 153 1.62 -9.43 -2.45
C ASN A 153 1.74 -10.78 -1.73
N THR A 154 1.33 -11.85 -2.42
CA THR A 154 1.58 -13.21 -1.94
C THR A 154 3.09 -13.37 -1.76
N TYR A 155 3.54 -13.89 -0.61
CA TYR A 155 4.90 -14.39 -0.40
C TYR A 155 5.17 -15.57 -1.36
N GLY A 156 5.31 -15.24 -2.64
CA GLY A 156 5.49 -16.15 -3.74
C GLY A 156 6.96 -16.47 -3.94
N LYS A 157 7.31 -16.81 -5.17
CA LYS A 157 8.70 -17.03 -5.58
C LYS A 157 9.32 -15.69 -5.96
N LEU A 158 9.77 -14.93 -4.96
CA LEU A 158 10.29 -13.58 -5.14
C LEU A 158 11.82 -13.57 -5.03
N ALA A 159 12.47 -12.85 -5.94
CA ALA A 159 13.90 -12.58 -5.84
C ALA A 159 14.17 -11.49 -4.80
N ASN A 160 15.42 -11.37 -4.36
CA ASN A 160 15.80 -10.36 -3.36
C ASN A 160 15.54 -8.93 -3.84
N CYS A 161 15.54 -8.67 -5.15
CA CYS A 161 15.17 -7.37 -5.71
C CYS A 161 13.70 -7.02 -5.46
N ASP A 162 12.79 -7.98 -5.68
CA ASP A 162 11.36 -7.81 -5.47
C ASP A 162 11.02 -7.70 -3.98
N LEU A 163 11.70 -8.50 -3.16
CA LEU A 163 11.57 -8.47 -1.70
C LEU A 163 11.97 -7.11 -1.13
N LEU A 164 13.12 -6.59 -1.56
CA LEU A 164 13.60 -5.30 -1.09
C LEU A 164 12.69 -4.16 -1.54
N LYS A 165 12.25 -4.18 -2.81
CA LYS A 165 11.41 -3.14 -3.38
C LYS A 165 10.06 -3.05 -2.66
N SER A 166 9.34 -4.16 -2.51
CA SER A 166 7.98 -4.16 -1.96
C SER A 166 7.93 -4.18 -0.43
N TYR A 167 8.89 -4.82 0.23
CA TYR A 167 8.79 -5.11 1.67
C TYR A 167 9.97 -4.59 2.50
N GLY A 168 11.02 -4.03 1.88
CA GLY A 168 12.15 -3.45 2.60
C GLY A 168 13.10 -4.47 3.26
N PHE A 169 13.06 -5.75 2.87
CA PHE A 169 13.98 -6.77 3.38
C PHE A 169 14.52 -7.68 2.27
N ILE A 170 15.56 -8.45 2.60
CA ILE A 170 16.13 -9.50 1.73
C ILE A 170 16.27 -10.81 2.52
N GLU A 171 16.31 -11.95 1.83
CA GLU A 171 16.62 -13.23 2.47
C GLU A 171 18.13 -13.35 2.75
N CYS A 172 18.49 -13.66 3.99
CA CYS A 172 19.88 -13.79 4.42
C CYS A 172 20.53 -15.14 4.02
N GLU A 173 19.73 -16.18 3.77
CA GLU A 173 20.26 -17.49 3.35
C GLU A 173 20.61 -17.43 1.86
N LEU A 174 21.90 -17.28 1.57
CA LEU A 174 22.40 -17.21 0.20
C LEU A 174 22.73 -18.61 -0.37
N PRO A 175 22.39 -18.86 -1.65
CA PRO A 175 21.58 -17.99 -2.51
C PRO A 175 20.08 -18.12 -2.19
N ASN A 176 19.34 -17.00 -2.25
CA ASN A 176 17.90 -17.10 -2.42
C ASN A 176 17.67 -17.89 -3.72
N LYS A 177 16.96 -19.01 -3.63
CA LYS A 177 16.71 -19.94 -4.76
C LYS A 177 15.98 -19.31 -5.95
N TYR A 178 15.50 -18.08 -5.81
CA TYR A 178 14.85 -17.30 -6.86
C TYR A 178 15.69 -16.14 -7.38
N ASP A 179 16.86 -15.88 -6.79
CA ASP A 179 17.85 -15.00 -7.40
C ASP A 179 18.41 -15.70 -8.64
N MET A 180 18.30 -15.06 -9.81
CA MET A 180 18.88 -15.52 -11.08
C MET A 180 20.31 -15.01 -11.28
#